data_AF-A0A5K0YB90-F1
#
_entry.id   AF-A0A5K0YB90-F1
#
_cell.length_a   1.000
_cell.length_b   1.000
_cell.length_c   1.000
_cell.angle_alpha   90.00
_cell.angle_beta   90.00
_cell.angle_gamma   90.00
#
_symmetry.space_group_name_H-M   'P 1'
#
loop_
_entity.id
_entity.type
_entity.pdbx_description
1 polymer ?
#
loop_
_entity_poly.entity_id
_entity_poly.type
_entity_poly.pdbx_seq_one_letter_code
_entity_poly.pdbx_strand_id
1 'polypeptide(L)' 'SGKSTYLQQVCLIVILAHIGCYVPAKFASLRVIDQIFTRIGIGDNIECNSST' A
#
# COMPACT_ATOMS: atom_id res chain seq x y z
N SER A 1 2.58 16.96 2.79
CA SER A 1 3.27 15.94 1.99
C SER A 1 3.12 14.60 2.69
N GLY A 2 2.17 13.74 2.30
CA GLY A 2 1.91 12.50 3.07
C GLY A 2 0.54 11.86 2.86
N LYS A 3 -0.38 12.53 2.16
CA LYS A 3 -1.69 11.95 1.79
C LYS A 3 -1.51 10.77 0.82
N SER A 4 -0.61 10.89 -0.17
CA SER A 4 -0.28 9.81 -1.12
C SER A 4 0.40 8.63 -0.42
N THR A 5 1.35 8.90 0.48
CA THR A 5 2.02 7.87 1.29
C THR A 5 1.04 7.12 2.18
N TYR A 6 0.08 7.82 2.79
CA TYR A 6 -0.98 7.20 3.58
C TYR A 6 -1.86 6.25 2.74
N LEU A 7 -2.24 6.67 1.53
CA LEU A 7 -3.02 5.82 0.62
C LEU A 7 -2.25 4.56 0.22
N GLN A 8 -0.93 4.67 -0.02
CA GLN A 8 -0.07 3.52 -0.28
C GLN A 8 0.03 2.58 0.93
N GLN A 9 0.16 3.13 2.15
CA GLN A 9 0.18 2.33 3.38
C GLN A 9 -1.11 1.54 3.59
N VAL A 10 -2.27 2.16 3.36
CA VAL A 10 -3.57 1.46 3.44
C VAL A 10 -3.66 0.35 2.40
N CYS A 11 -3.19 0.59 1.17
CA CYS A 11 -3.15 -0.41 0.11
C CYS A 11 -2.26 -1.61 0.51
N LEU A 12 -1.08 -1.35 1.08
CA LEU A 12 -0.17 -2.41 1.57
C LEU A 12 -0.78 -3.25 2.69
N ILE A 13 -1.48 -2.63 3.65
CA ILE A 13 -2.16 -3.34 4.75
C ILE A 13 -3.21 -4.31 4.19
N VAL A 14 -3.98 -3.87 3.19
CA VAL A 14 -4.98 -4.70 2.53
C VAL A 14 -4.34 -5.93 1.87
N ILE A 15 -3.27 -5.72 1.11
CA ILE A 15 -2.58 -6.80 0.39
C ILE A 15 -2.00 -7.82 1.38
N LEU A 16 -1.32 -7.36 2.43
CA LEU A 16 -0.74 -8.23 3.45
C LEU A 16 -1.80 -9.05 4.19
N ALA A 17 -2.96 -8.45 4.46
CA ALA A 17 -4.07 -9.15 5.09
C ALA A 17 -4.65 -10.26 4.20
N HIS A 18 -4.73 -10.06 2.88
CA HIS A 18 -5.18 -11.11 1.96
C HIS A 18 -4.19 -12.25 1.78
N ILE A 19 -2.89 -11.97 1.86
CA ILE A 19 -1.84 -13.00 1.83
C ILE A 19 -1.87 -13.85 3.11
N GLY A 20 -2.52 -13.38 4.17
CA GLY A 20 -2.56 -14.04 5.48
C GLY A 20 -1.33 -13.75 6.34
N CYS A 21 -0.62 -12.65 6.05
CA CYS A 21 0.56 -12.21 6.80
C CYS A 21 0.19 -11.22 7.91
N TYR A 22 1.08 -11.04 8.87
CA TYR A 22 0.95 -10.00 9.89
C TYR A 22 0.97 -8.61 9.24
N VAL A 23 -0.02 -7.79 9.57
CA VAL A 23 -0.12 -6.42 9.06
C VAL A 23 0.53 -5.43 10.03
N PRO A 24 1.24 -4.40 9.54
CA PRO A 24 1.87 -3.39 10.39
C PRO A 24 0.84 -2.37 10.90
N ALA A 25 -0.10 -2.81 11.72
CA ALA A 25 -1.12 -1.97 12.33
C ALA A 25 -1.35 -2.39 13.79
N LYS A 26 -1.66 -1.44 14.68
CA LYS A 26 -2.04 -1.74 16.07
C LYS A 26 -3.34 -2.55 16.15
N PHE A 27 -4.23 -2.30 15.20
CA PHE A 27 -5.48 -3.02 15.00
C PHE A 27 -5.91 -2.85 13.53
N ALA A 28 -6.34 -3.93 12.89
CA ALA A 28 -6.88 -3.89 11.54
C ALA A 28 -8.08 -4.85 11.45
N SER A 29 -9.22 -4.32 11.01
CA SER A 29 -10.39 -5.11 10.66
C SER A 29 -10.70 -4.85 9.20
N LEU A 30 -10.51 -5.87 8.37
CA LEU A 30 -10.65 -5.80 6.92
C LEU A 30 -11.69 -6.82 6.48
N ARG A 31 -12.55 -6.44 5.54
CA ARG A 31 -13.42 -7.40 4.86
C ARG A 31 -12.66 -8.08 3.72
N VAL A 32 -13.14 -9.23 3.29
CA VAL A 32 -12.70 -9.81 2.02
C VAL A 32 -13.14 -8.84 0.91
N ILE A 33 -12.18 -8.41 0.11
CA ILE A 33 -12.35 -7.44 -0.97
C ILE A 33 -11.74 -8.06 -2.22
N ASP A 34 -12.40 -7.93 -3.36
CA ASP A 34 -11.93 -8.57 -4.58
C ASP A 34 -10.86 -7.74 -5.30
N GLN A 35 -10.96 -6.40 -5.25
CA GLN A 35 -10.09 -5.50 -6.02
C GLN A 35 -9.87 -4.14 -5.32
N ILE A 36 -8.67 -3.58 -5.49
CA ILE A 36 -8.30 -2.24 -4.99
C ILE A 36 -8.15 -1.30 -6.20
N PHE A 37 -9.02 -0.29 -6.30
CA PHE A 37 -8.90 0.74 -7.32
C PHE A 37 -8.17 1.94 -6.73
N THR A 38 -6.99 2.27 -7.27
CA THR A 38 -6.26 3.46 -6.89
C THR A 38 -5.68 4.15 -8.11
N ARG A 39 -5.80 5.48 -8.18
CA ARG A 39 -5.16 6.31 -9.20
C ARG A 39 -3.99 7.02 -8.54
N ILE A 40 -2.86 6.35 -8.48
CA ILE A 40 -1.60 6.91 -7.97
C ILE A 40 -0.84 7.41 -9.20
N GLY A 41 -0.56 8.71 -9.26
CA GLY A 41 0.27 9.27 -10.33
C GLY A 41 1.70 8.72 -10.24
N ILE A 42 2.33 8.48 -11.39
CA ILE A 42 3.67 7.87 -11.57
C ILE A 42 4.79 8.86 -11.15
N GLY A 43 4.55 9.72 -10.14
CA GLY A 43 5.48 10.78 -9.74
C GLY A 43 6.19 10.56 -8.40
N ASP A 44 5.78 9.56 -7.63
CA ASP A 44 6.27 9.38 -6.25
C ASP A 44 7.03 8.05 -6.08
N ASN A 45 8.21 7.93 -6.71
CA ASN A 45 9.29 7.06 -6.25
C ASN A 45 9.36 5.62 -6.81
N ILE A 46 9.40 5.48 -8.14
CA ILE A 46 9.99 4.28 -8.81
C ILE A 46 11.12 4.66 -9.79
N GLU A 47 11.58 5.91 -9.74
CA GLU A 47 12.74 6.35 -10.53
C GLU A 47 14.03 6.21 -9.73
N CYS A 48 14.86 5.28 -10.20
CA CYS A 48 16.29 5.45 -10.36
C CYS A 48 17.13 5.62 -9.08
N ASN A 49 17.36 4.51 -8.37
CA ASN A 49 18.75 4.22 -8.01
C ASN A 49 19.34 3.31 -9.08
N SER A 50 19.74 3.93 -10.20
CA SER A 50 20.78 3.37 -11.07
C SER A 50 21.97 3.01 -10.17
N SER A 51 22.15 1.72 -9.90
CA SER A 51 23.39 1.24 -9.28
C SER A 51 24.53 1.51 -10.26
N THR A 52 25.30 2.55 -9.96
CA THR A 52 26.73 2.61 -10.33
C THR A 52 27.51 1.77 -9.33
#